data_AF-A0A158NN73-F1
#
_entry.id   AF-A0A158NN73-F1
#
_cell.length_a   1.000
_cell.length_b   1.000
_cell.length_c   1.000
_cell.angle_alpha   90.00
_cell.angle_beta   90.00
_cell.angle_gamma   90.00
#
_symmetry.space_group_name_H-M   'P 1'
#
loop_
_entity.id
_entity.type
_entity.pdbx_description
1 polymer ?
#
loop_
_entity_poly.entity_id
_entity_poly.type
_entity_poly.pdbx_seq_one_letter_code
_entity_poly.pdbx_strand_id
1 'polypeptide(L)'
;MITIIQKFIAGYKYLNEDIADPRTKDYFLIGTPWPGLTLIGFYLYFIFNFGPRLMEKRQPFTLYRIMQIYNVIQILLNGYFFYKASFWFTKFNYFCEPIDYSDTPKARQITILVWDYFMLKLLDLMDTIFFVLRKRQNQITFLHLYHHIGILIAAWGAVKWLPGGHIAFLGFFNTFVHIIMYTHYLLASMKINTSLWKKHITQLQLVQFFVITLHYLQLTWVENCGFPLWPIYVMVPQNLFMIMLFGDFYYKTYMKKKPTIETKMEIDSISTELSNGKLKEQ
;
A
#
# COMPACT_ATOMS: atom_id res chain seq x y z
N MET A 1 30.07 -25.14 9.45
CA MET A 1 30.00 -23.66 9.40
C MET A 1 30.43 -23.10 8.05
N ILE A 2 31.61 -23.47 7.52
CA ILE A 2 32.12 -22.99 6.21
C ILE A 2 31.16 -23.28 5.04
N THR A 3 30.58 -24.49 4.96
CA THR A 3 29.63 -24.87 3.90
C THR A 3 28.33 -24.06 3.92
N ILE A 4 27.87 -23.64 5.10
CA ILE A 4 26.65 -22.83 5.26
C ILE A 4 26.93 -21.40 4.77
N ILE A 5 28.08 -20.84 5.17
CA ILE A 5 28.52 -19.51 4.72
C ILE A 5 28.68 -19.49 3.20
N GLN A 6 29.29 -20.52 2.61
CA GLN A 6 29.42 -20.63 1.15
C GLN A 6 28.07 -20.71 0.45
N LYS A 7 27.10 -21.48 0.97
CA LYS A 7 25.73 -21.51 0.42
C LYS A 7 25.03 -20.16 0.52
N PHE A 8 25.22 -19.44 1.62
CA PHE A 8 24.66 -18.11 1.80
C PHE A 8 25.27 -17.10 0.81
N ILE A 9 26.59 -17.10 0.65
CA ILE A 9 27.29 -16.25 -0.33
C ILE A 9 26.84 -16.59 -1.75
N ALA A 10 26.73 -17.88 -2.08
CA ALA A 10 26.24 -18.31 -3.39
C ALA A 10 24.80 -17.86 -3.65
N GLY A 11 23.90 -18.01 -2.66
CA GLY A 11 22.53 -17.51 -2.77
C GLY A 11 22.45 -15.99 -2.91
N TYR A 12 23.29 -15.26 -2.18
CA TYR A 12 23.39 -13.81 -2.31
C TYR A 12 23.85 -13.40 -3.72
N LYS A 13 24.92 -14.02 -4.24
CA LYS A 13 25.41 -13.75 -5.60
C LYS A 13 24.34 -14.06 -6.64
N TYR A 14 23.68 -15.21 -6.50
CA TYR A 14 22.59 -15.58 -7.40
C TYR A 14 21.50 -14.50 -7.43
N LEU A 15 20.97 -14.11 -6.27
CA LEU A 15 19.87 -13.15 -6.19
C LEU A 15 20.26 -11.72 -6.56
N ASN A 16 21.48 -11.29 -6.25
CA ASN A 16 21.89 -9.89 -6.42
C ASN A 16 22.66 -9.62 -7.72
N GLU A 17 23.30 -10.64 -8.30
CA GLU A 17 24.16 -10.54 -9.48
C GLU A 17 23.60 -11.36 -10.64
N ASP A 18 23.34 -12.66 -10.46
CA ASP A 18 23.07 -13.56 -11.60
C ASP A 18 21.69 -13.35 -12.25
N ILE A 19 20.64 -13.17 -11.43
CA ILE A 19 19.27 -12.94 -11.94
C ILE A 19 18.89 -11.45 -11.98
N ALA A 20 19.81 -10.57 -11.62
CA ALA A 20 19.55 -9.13 -11.60
C ALA A 20 19.64 -8.54 -13.01
N ASP A 21 18.75 -7.61 -13.32
CA ASP A 21 18.83 -6.88 -14.58
C ASP A 21 20.04 -5.92 -14.55
N PRO A 22 21.02 -6.06 -15.47
CA PRO A 22 22.21 -5.24 -15.46
C PRO A 22 21.92 -3.74 -15.67
N ARG A 23 20.79 -3.39 -16.31
CA ARG A 23 20.40 -2.00 -16.59
C ARG A 23 20.03 -1.23 -15.34
N THR A 24 19.64 -1.92 -14.25
CA THR A 24 19.16 -1.29 -13.01
C THR A 24 20.22 -1.24 -11.90
N LYS A 25 21.44 -1.74 -12.15
CA LYS A 25 22.50 -1.85 -11.15
C LYS A 25 22.85 -0.51 -10.49
N ASP A 26 22.87 0.56 -11.28
CA ASP A 26 23.27 1.90 -10.82
C ASP A 26 22.07 2.73 -10.35
N TYR A 27 20.85 2.17 -10.35
CA TYR A 27 19.68 2.88 -9.86
C TYR A 27 19.74 3.02 -8.34
N PHE A 28 19.26 4.16 -7.86
CA PHE A 28 19.24 4.48 -6.44
C PHE A 28 18.51 3.39 -5.64
N LEU A 29 19.19 2.87 -4.61
CA LEU A 29 18.75 1.78 -3.72
C LEU A 29 18.58 0.38 -4.36
N ILE A 30 18.91 0.19 -5.65
CA ILE A 30 18.71 -1.10 -6.34
C ILE A 30 20.00 -1.95 -6.42
N GLY A 31 21.17 -1.31 -6.42
CA GLY A 31 22.45 -1.99 -6.60
C GLY A 31 22.68 -3.17 -5.66
N THR A 32 22.28 -3.04 -4.39
CA THR A 32 22.27 -4.13 -3.40
C THR A 32 21.01 -4.07 -2.54
N PRO A 33 20.58 -5.17 -1.90
CA PRO A 33 19.42 -5.16 -1.01
C PRO A 33 19.66 -4.41 0.31
N TRP A 34 20.92 -4.23 0.73
CA TRP A 34 21.27 -3.69 2.05
C TRP A 34 20.74 -2.28 2.30
N PRO A 35 20.89 -1.29 1.39
CA PRO A 35 20.31 0.04 1.60
C PRO A 35 18.79 0.01 1.82
N GLY A 36 18.07 -0.80 1.04
CA GLY A 36 16.62 -0.96 1.17
C GLY A 36 16.23 -1.61 2.51
N LEU A 37 16.91 -2.69 2.89
CA LEU A 37 16.69 -3.37 4.17
C LEU A 37 17.01 -2.47 5.37
N THR A 38 18.11 -1.72 5.30
CA THR A 38 18.48 -0.73 6.32
C THR A 38 17.42 0.36 6.44
N LEU A 39 16.90 0.87 5.30
CA LEU A 39 15.83 1.86 5.30
C LEU A 39 14.55 1.33 5.95
N ILE A 40 14.12 0.11 5.60
CA ILE A 40 12.95 -0.54 6.21
C ILE A 40 13.18 -0.74 7.72
N GLY A 41 14.37 -1.18 8.13
CA GLY A 41 14.75 -1.33 9.53
C GLY A 41 14.66 -0.03 10.31
N PHE A 42 15.22 1.06 9.78
CA PHE A 42 15.12 2.39 10.39
C PHE A 42 13.67 2.90 10.43
N TYR A 43 12.90 2.68 9.37
CA TYR A 43 11.49 3.05 9.30
C TYR A 43 10.65 2.33 10.37
N LEU A 44 10.85 1.02 10.54
CA LEU A 44 10.19 0.24 11.60
C LEU A 44 10.62 0.69 12.99
N TYR A 45 11.92 0.93 13.19
CA TYR A 45 12.44 1.48 14.45
C TYR A 45 11.84 2.85 14.76
N PHE A 46 11.69 3.72 13.75
CA PHE A 46 11.04 5.02 13.90
C PHE A 46 9.58 4.88 14.33
N ILE A 47 8.80 4.00 13.66
CA ILE A 47 7.37 3.85 13.94
C ILE A 47 7.08 3.27 15.31
N PHE A 48 7.83 2.23 15.71
CA PHE A 48 7.51 1.49 16.92
C PHE A 48 8.23 2.01 18.17
N ASN A 49 9.35 2.72 18.02
CA ASN A 49 10.19 3.07 19.14
C ASN A 49 10.52 4.56 19.18
N PHE A 50 11.34 5.04 18.24
CA PHE A 50 11.90 6.38 18.32
C PHE A 50 10.85 7.49 18.19
N GLY A 51 9.96 7.40 17.19
CA GLY A 51 8.92 8.38 16.94
C GLY A 51 7.91 8.51 18.09
N PRO A 52 7.32 7.42 18.60
CA PRO A 52 6.45 7.47 19.77
C PRO A 52 7.13 8.06 21.01
N ARG A 53 8.39 7.67 21.30
CA ARG A 53 9.16 8.22 22.43
C ARG A 53 9.44 9.71 22.26
N LEU A 54 9.79 10.16 21.06
CA LEU A 54 9.99 11.57 20.75
C LEU A 54 8.71 12.39 20.96
N MET A 55 7.56 11.79 20.62
CA MET A 55 6.25 12.44 20.71
C MET A 55 5.63 12.35 22.11
N GLU A 56 6.06 11.45 22.99
CA GLU A 56 5.48 11.21 24.32
C GLU A 56 5.25 12.52 25.08
N LYS A 57 6.31 13.35 25.19
CA LYS A 57 6.30 14.64 25.90
C LYS A 57 5.91 15.85 25.04
N ARG A 58 5.50 15.63 23.78
CA ARG A 58 5.16 16.72 22.83
C ARG A 58 3.67 16.71 22.51
N GLN A 59 3.13 17.88 22.16
CA GLN A 59 1.78 17.94 21.59
C GLN A 59 1.78 17.42 20.14
N PRO A 60 0.64 16.89 19.63
CA PRO A 60 0.53 16.48 18.24
C PRO A 60 0.89 17.63 17.28
N PHE A 61 1.75 17.37 16.29
CA PHE A 61 2.12 18.41 15.34
C PHE A 61 0.94 18.77 14.41
N THR A 62 0.77 20.06 14.13
CA THR A 62 -0.24 20.61 13.21
C THR A 62 0.26 20.61 11.77
N LEU A 63 0.44 19.43 11.18
CA LEU A 63 1.07 19.25 9.86
C LEU A 63 0.12 19.45 8.66
N TYR A 64 -0.99 20.16 8.81
CA TYR A 64 -2.06 20.22 7.78
C TYR A 64 -1.56 20.70 6.41
N ARG A 65 -0.79 21.80 6.36
CA ARG A 65 -0.25 22.34 5.09
C ARG A 65 0.78 21.39 4.47
N ILE A 66 1.63 20.78 5.30
CA ILE A 66 2.64 19.83 4.83
C ILE A 66 1.96 18.61 4.21
N MET A 67 0.93 18.07 4.87
CA MET A 67 0.15 16.95 4.35
C MET A 67 -0.60 17.31 3.06
N GLN A 68 -1.13 18.54 2.95
CA GLN A 68 -1.76 19.02 1.71
C GLN A 68 -0.76 19.04 0.55
N ILE A 69 0.42 19.64 0.76
CA ILE A 69 1.48 19.68 -0.24
C ILE A 69 1.92 18.26 -0.62
N TYR A 70 2.13 17.39 0.38
CA TYR A 70 2.48 15.99 0.17
C TYR A 70 1.41 15.25 -0.65
N ASN A 71 0.12 15.39 -0.32
CA ASN A 71 -0.96 14.76 -1.08
C ASN A 71 -1.03 15.27 -2.51
N VAL A 72 -0.79 16.57 -2.74
CA VAL A 72 -0.71 17.15 -4.10
C VAL A 72 0.47 16.55 -4.86
N ILE A 73 1.66 16.47 -4.24
CA ILE A 73 2.84 15.82 -4.84
C ILE A 73 2.53 14.36 -5.20
N GLN A 74 1.91 13.62 -4.29
CA GLN A 74 1.50 12.23 -4.53
C GLN A 74 0.52 12.12 -5.71
N ILE A 75 -0.50 12.98 -5.79
CA ILE A 75 -1.43 13.02 -6.92
C ILE A 75 -0.69 13.28 -8.23
N LEU A 76 0.22 14.27 -8.26
CA LEU A 76 0.97 14.63 -9.45
C LEU A 76 1.94 13.53 -9.90
N LEU A 77 2.67 12.92 -8.97
CA LEU A 77 3.64 11.86 -9.29
C LEU A 77 2.93 10.57 -9.75
N ASN A 78 1.87 10.15 -9.06
CA ASN A 78 1.07 9.01 -9.50
C ASN A 78 0.36 9.30 -10.83
N GLY A 79 -0.11 10.54 -11.03
CA GLY A 79 -0.70 11.00 -12.30
C GLY A 79 0.28 11.00 -13.47
N TYR A 80 1.51 11.47 -13.23
CA TYR A 80 2.59 11.45 -14.22
C TYR A 80 2.99 10.03 -14.59
N PHE A 81 3.16 9.15 -13.59
CA PHE A 81 3.40 7.73 -13.83
C PHE A 81 2.28 7.12 -14.66
N PHE A 82 1.02 7.34 -14.25
CA PHE A 82 -0.15 6.79 -14.93
C PHE A 82 -0.22 7.25 -16.38
N TYR A 83 -0.01 8.54 -16.64
CA TYR A 83 0.05 9.11 -17.99
C TYR A 83 1.13 8.47 -18.86
N LYS A 84 2.37 8.34 -18.34
CA LYS A 84 3.47 7.69 -19.06
C LYS A 84 3.17 6.21 -19.34
N ALA A 85 2.64 5.51 -18.33
CA ALA A 85 2.25 4.12 -18.45
C ALA A 85 1.11 3.94 -19.48
N SER A 86 0.12 4.84 -19.55
CA SER A 86 -1.00 4.75 -20.50
C SER A 86 -0.53 4.61 -21.95
N PHE A 87 0.54 5.32 -22.36
CA PHE A 87 1.10 5.16 -23.72
C PHE A 87 1.63 3.76 -23.96
N TRP A 88 2.33 3.17 -23.00
CA TRP A 88 2.79 1.79 -23.10
C TRP A 88 1.62 0.81 -23.09
N PHE A 89 0.62 1.03 -22.23
CA PHE A 89 -0.57 0.20 -22.10
C PHE A 89 -1.48 0.18 -23.34
N THR A 90 -1.33 1.14 -24.26
CA THR A 90 -2.02 1.08 -25.57
C THR A 90 -1.52 -0.05 -26.47
N LYS A 91 -0.28 -0.51 -26.27
CA LYS A 91 0.36 -1.59 -27.05
C LYS A 91 0.69 -2.81 -26.21
N PHE A 92 0.22 -2.83 -24.96
CA PHE A 92 0.49 -3.88 -24.00
C PHE A 92 -0.39 -5.10 -24.28
N ASN A 93 0.21 -6.28 -24.26
CA ASN A 93 -0.54 -7.52 -24.36
C ASN A 93 -1.12 -7.89 -22.99
N TYR A 94 -2.42 -7.67 -22.83
CA TYR A 94 -3.14 -7.93 -21.57
C TYR A 94 -3.20 -9.40 -21.17
N PHE A 95 -2.95 -10.35 -22.08
CA PHE A 95 -2.90 -11.78 -21.75
C PHE A 95 -1.52 -12.20 -21.26
N CYS A 96 -0.49 -11.73 -21.95
CA CYS A 96 0.90 -12.04 -21.65
C CYS A 96 1.80 -10.95 -22.22
N GLU A 97 2.42 -10.16 -21.34
CA GLU A 97 3.47 -9.22 -21.73
C GLU A 97 4.83 -9.76 -21.26
N PRO A 98 5.72 -10.19 -22.18
CA PRO A 98 7.07 -10.58 -21.82
C PRO A 98 7.91 -9.37 -21.38
N ILE A 99 9.04 -9.66 -20.73
CA ILE A 99 9.98 -8.62 -20.35
C ILE A 99 10.96 -8.40 -21.51
N ASP A 100 11.07 -7.15 -21.95
CA ASP A 100 12.09 -6.76 -22.92
C ASP A 100 13.39 -6.40 -22.20
N TYR A 101 14.35 -7.33 -22.22
CA TYR A 101 15.69 -7.16 -21.66
C TYR A 101 16.67 -6.45 -22.61
N SER A 102 16.23 -6.01 -23.79
CA SER A 102 17.08 -5.27 -24.73
C SER A 102 17.49 -3.91 -24.16
N ASP A 103 18.56 -3.34 -24.71
CA ASP A 103 19.04 -2.00 -24.33
C ASP A 103 18.44 -0.88 -25.19
N THR A 104 17.24 -1.10 -25.75
CA THR A 104 16.59 -0.11 -26.60
C THR A 104 16.05 1.08 -25.78
N PRO A 105 15.91 2.28 -26.38
CA PRO A 105 15.36 3.43 -25.67
C PRO A 105 13.97 3.16 -25.06
N LYS A 106 13.14 2.36 -25.74
CA LYS A 106 11.81 1.96 -25.24
C LYS A 106 11.91 1.05 -24.02
N ALA A 107 12.75 0.01 -24.07
CA ALA A 107 12.94 -0.91 -22.96
C ALA A 107 13.49 -0.18 -21.72
N ARG A 108 14.48 0.70 -21.90
CA ARG A 108 15.00 1.55 -20.81
C ARG A 108 13.93 2.46 -20.22
N GLN A 109 13.06 3.06 -21.03
CA GLN A 109 11.96 3.88 -20.52
C GLN A 109 10.99 3.07 -19.64
N ILE A 110 10.67 1.84 -20.03
CA ILE A 110 9.84 0.93 -19.21
C ILE A 110 10.56 0.58 -17.90
N THR A 111 11.85 0.27 -17.96
CA THR A 111 12.65 -0.03 -16.77
C THR A 111 12.72 1.15 -15.80
N ILE A 112 12.89 2.39 -16.32
CA ILE A 112 12.83 3.62 -15.52
C ILE A 112 11.45 3.76 -14.89
N LEU A 113 10.38 3.51 -15.64
CA LEU A 113 9.01 3.61 -15.14
C LEU A 113 8.80 2.63 -13.97
N VAL A 114 9.25 1.37 -14.07
CA VAL A 114 9.19 0.42 -12.95
C VAL A 114 9.97 0.91 -11.73
N TRP A 115 11.11 1.57 -11.94
CA TRP A 115 11.86 2.22 -10.84
C TRP A 115 11.14 3.45 -10.26
N ASP A 116 10.49 4.27 -11.07
CA ASP A 116 9.65 5.38 -10.62
C ASP A 116 8.51 4.86 -9.72
N TYR A 117 7.93 3.69 -10.05
CA TYR A 117 6.94 3.04 -9.19
C TYR A 117 7.53 2.65 -7.82
N PHE A 118 8.74 2.08 -7.78
CA PHE A 118 9.44 1.82 -6.53
C PHE A 118 9.66 3.10 -5.71
N MET A 119 10.07 4.20 -6.35
CA MET A 119 10.25 5.49 -5.69
C MET A 119 8.93 6.06 -5.14
N LEU A 120 7.82 5.87 -5.85
CA LEU A 120 6.48 6.19 -5.35
C LEU A 120 6.15 5.39 -4.09
N LYS A 121 6.40 4.07 -4.07
CA LYS A 121 6.14 3.24 -2.87
C LYS A 121 7.05 3.63 -1.70
N LEU A 122 8.26 4.09 -1.99
CA LEU A 122 9.16 4.65 -0.97
C LEU A 122 8.59 5.95 -0.37
N LEU A 123 8.02 6.82 -1.22
CA LEU A 123 7.37 8.05 -0.78
C LEU A 123 6.12 7.78 0.05
N ASP A 124 5.35 6.73 -0.28
CA ASP A 124 4.16 6.31 0.47
C ASP A 124 4.46 6.00 1.95
N LEU A 125 5.71 5.65 2.31
CA LEU A 125 6.10 5.45 3.71
C LEU A 125 5.93 6.71 4.59
N MET A 126 5.94 7.91 3.98
CA MET A 126 5.74 9.16 4.69
C MET A 126 4.36 9.26 5.35
N ASP A 127 3.34 8.55 4.83
CA ASP A 127 2.00 8.51 5.41
C ASP A 127 2.05 8.08 6.88
N THR A 128 2.81 7.04 7.15
CA THR A 128 2.96 6.47 8.48
C THR A 128 3.77 7.37 9.41
N ILE A 129 4.78 8.08 8.86
CA ILE A 129 5.53 9.09 9.62
C ILE A 129 4.59 10.22 10.06
N PHE A 130 3.70 10.70 9.18
CA PHE A 130 2.70 11.69 9.55
C PHE A 130 1.73 11.19 10.62
N PHE A 131 1.35 9.90 10.60
CA PHE A 131 0.51 9.32 11.66
C PHE A 131 1.21 9.36 13.03
N VAL A 132 2.49 8.98 13.09
CA VAL A 132 3.28 9.04 14.33
C VAL A 132 3.40 10.47 14.85
N LEU A 133 3.81 11.41 13.99
CA LEU A 133 4.01 12.82 14.36
C LEU A 133 2.71 13.53 14.78
N ARG A 134 1.56 13.03 14.35
CA ARG A 134 0.23 13.54 14.74
C ARG A 134 -0.40 12.79 15.91
N LYS A 135 0.32 11.86 16.54
CA LYS A 135 -0.20 10.95 17.58
C LYS A 135 -1.47 10.20 17.14
N ARG A 136 -1.55 9.82 15.86
CA ARG A 136 -2.65 9.03 15.28
C ARG A 136 -2.25 7.57 15.10
N GLN A 137 -1.69 6.97 16.15
CA GLN A 137 -1.18 5.60 16.11
C GLN A 137 -2.27 4.57 15.78
N ASN A 138 -3.53 4.87 16.09
CA ASN A 138 -4.68 4.06 15.72
C ASN A 138 -4.86 3.88 14.20
N GLN A 139 -4.25 4.74 13.38
CA GLN A 139 -4.24 4.59 11.92
C GLN A 139 -3.17 3.61 11.43
N ILE A 140 -2.13 3.36 12.25
CA ILE A 140 -1.04 2.42 11.95
C ILE A 140 -1.52 1.00 12.29
N THR A 141 -2.42 0.50 11.45
CA THR A 141 -2.97 -0.86 11.55
C THR A 141 -1.99 -1.88 10.99
N PHE A 142 -2.16 -3.15 11.35
CA PHE A 142 -1.42 -4.26 10.73
C PHE A 142 -1.57 -4.24 9.19
N LEU A 143 -2.80 -4.05 8.70
CA LEU A 143 -3.11 -3.94 7.27
C LEU A 143 -2.26 -2.85 6.59
N HIS A 144 -2.25 -1.63 7.18
CA HIS A 144 -1.48 -0.51 6.66
C HIS A 144 0.01 -0.85 6.57
N LEU A 145 0.61 -1.27 7.69
CA LEU A 145 2.04 -1.49 7.75
C LEU A 145 2.50 -2.66 6.89
N TYR A 146 1.76 -3.78 6.93
CA TYR A 146 2.03 -4.96 6.11
C TYR A 146 1.98 -4.61 4.62
N HIS A 147 0.96 -3.86 4.19
CA HIS A 147 0.82 -3.44 2.81
C HIS A 147 1.98 -2.56 2.35
N HIS A 148 2.27 -1.47 3.08
CA HIS A 148 3.31 -0.50 2.67
C HIS A 148 4.71 -1.11 2.62
N ILE A 149 5.06 -2.00 3.56
CA ILE A 149 6.35 -2.69 3.53
C ILE A 149 6.36 -3.77 2.44
N GLY A 150 5.29 -4.56 2.34
CA GLY A 150 5.19 -5.63 1.35
C GLY A 150 5.28 -5.12 -0.08
N ILE A 151 4.54 -4.05 -0.41
CA ILE A 151 4.57 -3.46 -1.76
C ILE A 151 5.91 -2.80 -2.07
N LEU A 152 6.59 -2.21 -1.08
CA LEU A 152 7.93 -1.64 -1.26
C LEU A 152 8.96 -2.72 -1.59
N ILE A 153 8.96 -3.83 -0.85
CA ILE A 153 9.85 -4.97 -1.10
C ILE A 153 9.55 -5.59 -2.47
N ALA A 154 8.26 -5.77 -2.79
CA ALA A 154 7.83 -6.28 -4.08
C ALA A 154 8.26 -5.36 -5.24
N ALA A 155 8.11 -4.05 -5.10
CA ALA A 155 8.54 -3.08 -6.10
C ALA A 155 10.07 -3.08 -6.26
N TRP A 156 10.83 -3.19 -5.17
CA TRP A 156 12.29 -3.34 -5.24
C TRP A 156 12.69 -4.59 -6.03
N GLY A 157 12.06 -5.73 -5.73
CA GLY A 157 12.27 -6.99 -6.46
C GLY A 157 11.87 -6.90 -7.94
N ALA A 158 10.79 -6.17 -8.25
CA ALA A 158 10.38 -5.91 -9.62
C ALA A 158 11.44 -5.14 -10.40
N VAL A 159 12.00 -4.06 -9.84
CA VAL A 159 13.09 -3.32 -10.51
C VAL A 159 14.34 -4.18 -10.64
N LYS A 160 14.67 -4.98 -9.62
CA LYS A 160 15.90 -5.79 -9.60
C LYS A 160 15.85 -6.95 -10.59
N TRP A 161 14.72 -7.66 -10.67
CA TRP A 161 14.63 -8.94 -11.39
C TRP A 161 13.69 -8.91 -12.59
N LEU A 162 12.67 -8.05 -12.59
CA LEU A 162 11.59 -8.06 -13.59
C LEU A 162 11.20 -6.63 -14.04
N PRO A 163 12.12 -5.82 -14.60
CA PRO A 163 11.86 -4.41 -14.87
C PRO A 163 11.04 -4.19 -16.15
N GLY A 164 9.80 -4.66 -16.15
CA GLY A 164 8.82 -4.51 -17.23
C GLY A 164 7.91 -5.72 -17.36
N GLY A 165 7.20 -5.82 -18.48
CA GLY A 165 6.33 -6.95 -18.77
C GLY A 165 5.09 -7.01 -17.88
N HIS A 166 4.60 -8.23 -17.64
CA HIS A 166 3.35 -8.54 -16.95
C HIS A 166 3.17 -7.86 -15.58
N ILE A 167 4.27 -7.65 -14.83
CA ILE A 167 4.21 -7.02 -13.49
C ILE A 167 3.75 -5.56 -13.54
N ALA A 168 3.93 -4.87 -14.66
CA ALA A 168 3.57 -3.47 -14.79
C ALA A 168 2.06 -3.22 -14.69
N PHE A 169 1.23 -4.24 -14.97
CA PHE A 169 -0.22 -4.15 -14.82
C PHE A 169 -0.61 -3.77 -13.38
N LEU A 170 0.08 -4.33 -12.39
CA LEU A 170 -0.12 -3.97 -10.99
C LEU A 170 0.16 -2.49 -10.76
N GLY A 171 1.33 -2.00 -11.23
CA GLY A 171 1.74 -0.61 -11.04
C GLY A 171 0.78 0.38 -11.70
N PHE A 172 0.30 0.07 -12.90
CA PHE A 172 -0.66 0.90 -13.64
C PHE A 172 -1.97 1.11 -12.89
N PHE A 173 -2.63 0.02 -12.47
CA PHE A 173 -3.90 0.13 -11.74
C PHE A 173 -3.71 0.66 -10.32
N ASN A 174 -2.60 0.32 -9.64
CA ASN A 174 -2.33 0.83 -8.31
C ASN A 174 -2.14 2.36 -8.31
N THR A 175 -1.37 2.91 -9.25
CA THR A 175 -1.18 4.37 -9.33
C THR A 175 -2.48 5.10 -9.65
N PHE A 176 -3.33 4.55 -10.51
CA PHE A 176 -4.68 5.09 -10.75
C PHE A 176 -5.51 5.18 -9.46
N VAL A 177 -5.57 4.10 -8.68
CA VAL A 177 -6.30 4.09 -7.41
C VAL A 177 -5.65 5.03 -6.38
N HIS A 178 -4.33 5.15 -6.37
CA HIS A 178 -3.61 6.08 -5.50
C HIS A 178 -3.93 7.55 -5.83
N ILE A 179 -4.10 7.92 -7.11
CA ILE A 179 -4.57 9.27 -7.49
C ILE A 179 -5.89 9.59 -6.78
N ILE A 180 -6.85 8.66 -6.84
CA ILE A 180 -8.17 8.83 -6.22
C ILE A 180 -8.06 8.87 -4.69
N MET A 181 -7.27 7.97 -4.10
CA MET A 181 -7.07 7.88 -2.65
C MET A 181 -6.43 9.16 -2.09
N TYR A 182 -5.33 9.65 -2.69
CA TYR A 182 -4.67 10.87 -2.25
C TYR A 182 -5.51 12.13 -2.52
N THR A 183 -6.33 12.14 -3.57
CA THR A 183 -7.34 13.18 -3.79
C THR A 183 -8.33 13.22 -2.63
N HIS A 184 -8.84 12.07 -2.19
CA HIS A 184 -9.70 11.99 -1.01
C HIS A 184 -9.00 12.50 0.26
N TYR A 185 -7.72 12.15 0.48
CA TYR A 185 -6.96 12.64 1.63
C TYR A 185 -6.72 14.14 1.58
N LEU A 186 -6.45 14.71 0.40
CA LEU A 186 -6.34 16.15 0.20
C LEU A 186 -7.66 16.85 0.57
N LEU A 187 -8.77 16.42 0.00
CA LEU A 187 -10.10 17.00 0.26
C LEU A 187 -10.48 16.87 1.74
N ALA A 188 -10.25 15.71 2.35
CA ALA A 188 -10.50 15.50 3.78
C ALA A 188 -9.65 16.43 4.66
N SER A 189 -8.40 16.70 4.27
CA SER A 189 -7.53 17.65 4.99
C SER A 189 -8.00 19.10 4.88
N MET A 190 -8.74 19.45 3.82
CA MET A 190 -9.38 20.76 3.62
C MET A 190 -10.75 20.86 4.32
N LYS A 191 -11.11 19.86 5.14
CA LYS A 191 -12.42 19.75 5.83
C LYS A 191 -13.61 19.65 4.88
N ILE A 192 -13.40 19.24 3.63
CA ILE A 192 -14.48 18.93 2.70
C ILE A 192 -15.04 17.56 3.08
N ASN A 193 -16.37 17.46 3.22
CA ASN A 193 -17.02 16.21 3.61
C ASN A 193 -16.98 15.19 2.46
N THR A 194 -16.02 14.28 2.53
CA THR A 194 -15.84 13.17 1.58
C THR A 194 -16.25 11.81 2.17
N SER A 195 -17.05 11.80 3.25
CA SER A 195 -17.41 10.58 3.98
C SER A 195 -18.08 9.51 3.09
N LEU A 196 -18.92 9.92 2.14
CA LEU A 196 -19.58 9.02 1.19
C LEU A 196 -18.58 8.32 0.26
N TRP A 197 -17.47 8.98 -0.08
CA TRP A 197 -16.49 8.46 -1.05
C TRP A 197 -15.63 7.37 -0.43
N LYS A 198 -15.40 7.42 0.89
CA LYS A 198 -14.51 6.51 1.60
C LYS A 198 -14.87 5.03 1.36
N LYS A 199 -16.17 4.72 1.35
CA LYS A 199 -16.68 3.36 1.07
C LYS A 199 -16.35 2.94 -0.36
N HIS A 200 -16.59 3.82 -1.34
CA HIS A 200 -16.34 3.53 -2.76
C HIS A 200 -14.86 3.40 -3.08
N ILE A 201 -13.99 4.15 -2.41
CA ILE A 201 -12.53 3.99 -2.54
C ILE A 201 -12.09 2.61 -2.05
N THR A 202 -12.64 2.16 -0.92
CA THR A 202 -12.35 0.82 -0.39
C THR A 202 -12.85 -0.28 -1.35
N GLN A 203 -14.04 -0.10 -1.95
CA GLN A 203 -14.57 -1.00 -2.98
C GLN A 203 -13.68 -1.02 -4.22
N LEU A 204 -13.19 0.14 -4.67
CA LEU A 204 -12.29 0.26 -5.80
C LEU A 204 -10.96 -0.48 -5.54
N GLN A 205 -10.39 -0.36 -4.34
CA GLN A 205 -9.19 -1.11 -3.94
C GLN A 205 -9.42 -2.63 -3.95
N LEU A 206 -10.58 -3.10 -3.46
CA LEU A 206 -10.95 -4.53 -3.53
C LEU A 206 -11.08 -5.03 -4.96
N VAL A 207 -11.75 -4.27 -5.83
CA VAL A 207 -11.86 -4.59 -7.26
C VAL A 207 -10.48 -4.60 -7.92
N GLN A 208 -9.61 -3.66 -7.58
CA GLN A 208 -8.23 -3.61 -8.08
C GLN A 208 -7.48 -4.90 -7.74
N PHE A 209 -7.48 -5.34 -6.48
CA PHE A 209 -6.80 -6.59 -6.09
C PHE A 209 -7.39 -7.81 -6.80
N PHE A 210 -8.71 -7.86 -6.98
CA PHE A 210 -9.38 -8.95 -7.69
C PHE A 210 -8.97 -9.00 -9.17
N VAL A 211 -9.02 -7.87 -9.87
CA VAL A 211 -8.63 -7.78 -11.30
C VAL A 211 -7.15 -8.12 -11.48
N ILE A 212 -6.26 -7.63 -10.61
CA ILE A 212 -4.84 -7.98 -10.64
C ILE A 212 -4.66 -9.49 -10.39
N THR A 213 -5.40 -10.08 -9.45
CA THR A 213 -5.33 -11.53 -9.18
C THR A 213 -5.68 -12.35 -10.44
N LEU A 214 -6.77 -12.00 -11.13
CA LEU A 214 -7.15 -12.66 -12.37
C LEU A 214 -6.09 -12.48 -13.48
N HIS A 215 -5.55 -11.27 -13.60
CA HIS A 215 -4.50 -10.97 -14.57
C HIS A 215 -3.22 -11.78 -14.34
N TYR A 216 -2.85 -12.08 -13.08
CA TYR A 216 -1.71 -12.97 -12.81
C TYR A 216 -2.05 -14.44 -12.98
N LEU A 217 -3.25 -14.88 -12.59
CA LEU A 217 -3.69 -16.26 -12.77
C LEU A 217 -3.74 -16.65 -14.24
N GLN A 218 -4.08 -15.74 -15.15
CA GLN A 218 -4.15 -16.05 -16.57
C GLN A 218 -2.83 -16.64 -17.13
N LEU A 219 -1.66 -16.27 -16.56
CA LEU A 219 -0.35 -16.76 -16.99
C LEU A 219 -0.22 -18.28 -16.84
N THR A 220 -1.01 -18.94 -15.98
CA THR A 220 -0.97 -20.40 -15.83
C THR A 220 -1.59 -21.13 -17.01
N TRP A 221 -2.37 -20.45 -17.85
CA TRP A 221 -3.01 -21.01 -19.04
C TRP A 221 -2.35 -20.56 -20.35
N VAL A 222 -1.40 -19.62 -20.31
CA VAL A 222 -0.70 -19.16 -21.51
C VAL A 222 0.61 -19.93 -21.66
N GLU A 223 0.66 -20.81 -22.65
CA GLU A 223 1.89 -21.49 -23.04
C GLU A 223 2.86 -20.51 -23.73
N ASN A 224 4.16 -20.61 -23.43
CA ASN A 224 5.24 -19.88 -24.10
C ASN A 224 5.16 -18.34 -24.02
N CYS A 225 4.67 -17.80 -22.89
CA CYS A 225 4.59 -16.35 -22.66
C CYS A 225 5.95 -15.61 -22.62
N GLY A 226 7.05 -16.31 -22.34
CA GLY A 226 8.37 -15.69 -22.15
C GLY A 226 8.52 -14.87 -20.86
N PHE A 227 7.44 -14.68 -20.11
CA PHE A 227 7.44 -14.15 -18.75
C PHE A 227 7.65 -15.29 -17.73
N PRO A 228 8.51 -15.14 -16.70
CA PRO A 228 8.74 -16.19 -15.72
C PRO A 228 7.49 -16.43 -14.85
N LEU A 229 7.21 -17.68 -14.50
CA LEU A 229 6.00 -18.05 -13.73
C LEU A 229 6.15 -17.86 -12.22
N TRP A 230 7.38 -17.76 -11.70
CA TRP A 230 7.60 -17.65 -10.26
C TRP A 230 6.86 -16.48 -9.57
N PRO A 231 6.64 -15.30 -10.20
CA PRO A 231 5.91 -14.20 -9.58
C PRO A 231 4.46 -14.54 -9.26
N ILE A 232 3.85 -15.51 -9.96
CA ILE A 232 2.48 -15.96 -9.67
C ILE A 232 2.40 -16.53 -8.26
N TYR A 233 3.37 -17.36 -7.87
CA TYR A 233 3.43 -17.98 -6.54
C TYR A 233 3.65 -16.98 -5.40
N VAL A 234 4.04 -15.75 -5.71
CA VAL A 234 4.20 -14.66 -4.73
C VAL A 234 3.01 -13.71 -4.77
N MET A 235 2.66 -13.21 -5.96
CA MET A 235 1.67 -12.14 -6.14
C MET A 235 0.23 -12.61 -5.96
N VAL A 236 -0.12 -13.83 -6.37
CA VAL A 236 -1.49 -14.34 -6.19
C VAL A 236 -1.81 -14.56 -4.71
N PRO A 237 -0.99 -15.30 -3.93
CA PRO A 237 -1.24 -15.42 -2.49
C PRO A 237 -1.24 -14.06 -1.77
N GLN A 238 -0.33 -13.15 -2.13
CA GLN A 238 -0.28 -11.79 -1.59
C GLN A 238 -1.59 -11.03 -1.84
N ASN A 239 -2.09 -11.01 -3.07
CA ASN A 239 -3.32 -10.30 -3.40
C ASN A 239 -4.56 -10.93 -2.74
N LEU A 240 -4.63 -12.26 -2.66
CA LEU A 240 -5.70 -12.94 -1.92
C LEU A 240 -5.68 -12.58 -0.44
N PHE A 241 -4.50 -12.51 0.17
CA PHE A 241 -4.35 -12.06 1.55
C PHE A 241 -4.80 -10.60 1.73
N MET A 242 -4.45 -9.71 0.79
CA MET A 242 -4.91 -8.33 0.79
C MET A 242 -6.44 -8.23 0.65
N ILE A 243 -7.07 -9.03 -0.21
CA ILE A 243 -8.53 -9.10 -0.36
C ILE A 243 -9.18 -9.50 0.96
N MET A 244 -8.64 -10.51 1.66
CA MET A 244 -9.16 -10.92 2.97
C MET A 244 -9.07 -9.81 4.01
N LEU A 245 -7.93 -9.11 4.11
CA LEU A 245 -7.76 -8.04 5.09
C LEU A 245 -8.63 -6.81 4.78
N PHE A 246 -8.72 -6.39 3.52
CA PHE A 246 -9.60 -5.29 3.12
C PHE A 246 -11.08 -5.68 3.24
N GLY A 247 -11.43 -6.94 2.98
CA GLY A 247 -12.77 -7.48 3.18
C GLY A 247 -13.18 -7.45 4.65
N ASP A 248 -12.30 -7.89 5.55
CA ASP A 248 -12.51 -7.81 7.00
C ASP A 248 -12.63 -6.36 7.48
N PHE A 249 -11.75 -5.46 7.02
CA PHE A 249 -11.84 -4.03 7.31
C PHE A 249 -13.17 -3.43 6.82
N TYR A 250 -13.58 -3.76 5.60
CA TYR A 250 -14.83 -3.28 5.01
C TYR A 250 -16.05 -3.77 5.78
N TYR A 251 -16.07 -5.06 6.13
CA TYR A 251 -17.14 -5.67 6.92
C TYR A 251 -17.26 -4.99 8.29
N LYS A 252 -16.14 -4.87 9.02
CA LYS A 252 -16.12 -4.25 10.36
C LYS A 252 -16.47 -2.77 10.35
N THR A 253 -16.10 -2.03 9.30
CA THR A 253 -16.29 -0.57 9.24
C THR A 253 -17.65 -0.17 8.68
N TYR A 254 -18.18 -0.90 7.70
CA TYR A 254 -19.35 -0.47 6.93
C TYR A 254 -20.57 -1.40 7.03
N MET A 255 -20.38 -2.68 7.33
CA MET A 255 -21.50 -3.65 7.35
C MET A 255 -21.92 -4.05 8.76
N LYS A 256 -20.97 -4.16 9.69
CA LYS A 256 -21.28 -4.46 11.09
C LYS A 256 -22.02 -3.28 11.70
N LYS A 257 -23.33 -3.43 11.90
CA LYS A 257 -24.14 -2.48 12.67
C LYS A 257 -23.47 -2.29 14.03
N LYS A 258 -23.16 -1.05 14.42
CA LYS A 258 -22.82 -0.75 15.81
C LYS A 258 -24.04 -1.20 16.64
N PRO A 259 -23.85 -1.93 17.75
CA PRO A 259 -24.97 -2.19 18.64
C PRO A 259 -25.56 -0.82 19.00
N THR A 260 -26.84 -0.65 18.70
CA THR A 260 -27.62 0.43 19.27
C THR A 260 -27.43 0.28 20.76
N ILE A 261 -26.73 1.23 21.40
CA ILE A 261 -26.87 1.39 22.83
C ILE A 261 -28.31 1.84 22.96
N GLU A 262 -29.22 0.90 23.13
CA GLU A 262 -30.51 1.17 23.74
C GLU A 262 -30.15 1.78 25.08
N THR A 263 -30.13 3.11 25.11
CA THR A 263 -30.30 3.84 26.35
C THR A 263 -31.74 3.53 26.73
N LYS A 264 -31.97 2.34 27.29
CA LYS A 264 -33.21 1.98 27.95
C LYS A 264 -33.30 2.96 29.11
N MET A 265 -34.04 4.02 28.81
CA MET A 265 -34.65 4.98 29.70
C MET A 265 -34.68 4.49 31.15
N GLU A 266 -33.69 4.93 31.92
CA GLU A 266 -33.76 5.04 33.38
C GLU A 266 -34.64 6.27 33.75
N ILE A 267 -35.76 6.43 33.02
CA ILE A 267 -36.77 7.48 33.21
C ILE A 267 -38.06 6.85 33.77
N ASP A 268 -38.29 5.54 33.56
CA ASP A 268 -39.46 4.85 34.11
C ASP A 268 -39.32 4.48 35.60
N SER A 269 -38.13 4.52 36.18
CA SER A 269 -37.94 4.34 37.63
C SER A 269 -38.21 5.62 38.43
N ILE A 270 -37.92 6.80 37.86
CA ILE A 270 -38.12 8.10 38.54
C ILE A 270 -39.58 8.57 38.44
N SER A 271 -40.26 8.30 37.32
CA SER A 271 -41.68 8.66 37.15
C SER A 271 -42.62 7.83 38.04
N THR A 272 -42.24 6.59 38.38
CA THR A 272 -43.05 5.69 39.21
C THR A 272 -42.89 6.00 40.72
N GLU A 273 -41.74 6.46 41.18
CA GLU A 273 -41.55 6.89 42.58
C GLU A 273 -42.24 8.23 42.91
N LEU A 274 -42.33 9.15 41.95
CA LEU A 274 -43.04 10.43 42.13
C LEU A 274 -44.58 10.28 42.10
N SER A 275 -45.11 9.21 41.49
CA SER A 275 -46.55 8.91 41.46
C SER A 275 -47.07 8.22 42.74
N ASN A 276 -46.20 7.55 43.51
CA ASN A 276 -46.60 6.78 44.70
C ASN A 276 -46.31 7.49 46.03
N GLY A 277 -45.76 8.71 46.01
CA GLY A 277 -45.28 9.42 47.20
C GLY A 277 -46.20 10.50 47.81
N LYS A 278 -47.44 10.69 47.33
CA LYS A 278 -48.36 11.69 47.91
C LYS A 278 -49.76 11.10 48.13
N LEU A 279 -49.96 10.49 49.29
CA LEU A 279 -51.19 10.51 50.09
C LEU A 279 -50.98 9.67 51.37
N LYS A 280 -50.65 10.35 52.47
CA LYS A 280 -50.88 10.01 53.89
C LYS A 280 -50.30 11.17 54.72
N GLU A 281 -51.14 12.17 54.98
CA GLU A 281 -51.70 12.45 56.32
C GLU A 281 -50.65 12.84 57.37
N GLN A 282 -50.52 14.15 57.62
CA GLN A 282 -50.91 14.83 58.86
C GLN A 282 -50.84 16.34 58.69
#